data_AF-A0A1M6WKL1-F1
#
_entry.id   AF-A0A1M6WKL1-F1
#
_cell.length_a   1.000
_cell.length_b   1.000
_cell.length_c   1.000
_cell.angle_alpha   90.00
_cell.angle_beta   90.00
_cell.angle_gamma   90.00
#
_symmetry.space_group_name_H-M   'P 1'
#
loop_
_entity.id
_entity.type
_entity.pdbx_description
1 polymer ?
#
loop_
_entity_poly.entity_id
_entity_poly.type
_entity_poly.pdbx_seq_one_letter_code
_entity_poly.pdbx_strand_id
1 'polypeptide(L)'
;MKKTTLILGCGDIGTVLGKELHGAGHRVVGVRRDARELADTVIEGVSADLGDAEALAALPDADILVYVVSADRFEEEAYRAAYPDGLKAVLAEFAERAQAPRHIFFVSSTSVYAQQDGEVVDEESPTEPRGFSGKLMREAEQALIEHRLPGSVVRFSGIYGPGRDRLIRQVGEGRIAAATPTMYSNRIHRDDCAGVLAHLVDRALAGETLHELYLASDCEPAPIHEVMTWLARQLKVESSETIQSPLRRRASKRCDNTRLLESGYRFRYPSYREGYAQVLRAGGYLPDPAMG
;
A
#
# COMPACT_ATOMS: atom_id res chain seq x y z
N MET A 1 12.81 -22.66 15.00
CA MET A 1 13.53 -21.72 14.10
C MET A 1 12.75 -20.42 14.03
N LYS A 2 13.42 -19.27 13.89
CA LYS A 2 12.72 -18.00 13.62
C LYS A 2 12.15 -18.04 12.20
N LYS A 3 10.90 -17.60 12.03
CA LYS A 3 10.26 -17.46 10.72
C LYS A 3 10.97 -16.34 9.95
N THR A 4 11.32 -16.56 8.69
CA THR A 4 12.02 -15.58 7.86
C THR A 4 11.04 -14.92 6.90
N THR A 5 10.99 -13.59 6.91
CA THR A 5 10.20 -12.80 5.95
C THR A 5 11.14 -11.94 5.11
N LEU A 6 11.05 -12.10 3.79
CA LEU A 6 11.78 -11.31 2.80
C LEU A 6 10.87 -10.21 2.24
N ILE A 7 11.27 -8.95 2.39
CA ILE A 7 10.54 -7.78 1.91
C ILE A 7 11.28 -7.20 0.70
N LEU A 8 10.72 -7.40 -0.50
CA LEU A 8 11.24 -6.85 -1.73
C LEU A 8 10.67 -5.44 -1.94
N GLY A 9 11.53 -4.42 -1.91
CA GLY A 9 11.10 -3.02 -1.90
C GLY A 9 10.89 -2.49 -0.47
N CYS A 10 11.96 -2.41 0.31
CA CYS A 10 11.90 -1.97 1.71
C CYS A 10 11.93 -0.43 1.85
N GLY A 11 10.98 0.25 1.20
CA GLY A 11 10.76 1.70 1.35
C GLY A 11 9.94 2.03 2.61
N ASP A 12 9.08 3.04 2.52
CA ASP A 12 8.24 3.52 3.64
C ASP A 12 7.37 2.40 4.25
N ILE A 13 6.52 1.73 3.45
CA ILE A 13 5.66 0.63 3.92
C ILE A 13 6.50 -0.57 4.36
N GLY A 14 7.49 -0.96 3.55
CA GLY A 14 8.34 -2.12 3.83
C GLY A 14 9.15 -1.96 5.12
N THR A 15 9.61 -0.75 5.44
CA THR A 15 10.32 -0.46 6.69
C THR A 15 9.40 -0.54 7.91
N VAL A 16 8.18 -0.01 7.83
CA VAL A 16 7.20 -0.13 8.92
C VAL A 16 6.81 -1.59 9.13
N LEU A 17 6.49 -2.32 8.06
CA LEU A 17 6.21 -3.75 8.11
C LEU A 17 7.37 -4.54 8.71
N GLY A 18 8.60 -4.28 8.28
CA GLY A 18 9.76 -4.99 8.78
C GLY A 18 10.02 -4.78 10.27
N LYS A 19 9.77 -3.56 10.79
CA LYS A 19 9.83 -3.29 12.23
C LYS A 19 8.74 -4.04 13.00
N GLU A 20 7.51 -4.09 12.49
CA GLU A 20 6.40 -4.82 13.10
C GLU A 20 6.67 -6.33 13.15
N LEU A 21 7.08 -6.93 12.04
CA LEU A 21 7.40 -8.36 11.96
C LEU A 21 8.61 -8.72 12.83
N HIS A 22 9.63 -7.86 12.90
CA HIS A 22 10.75 -8.06 13.82
C HIS A 22 10.28 -8.06 15.28
N GLY A 23 9.40 -7.12 15.66
CA GLY A 23 8.76 -7.08 16.97
C GLY A 23 7.94 -8.34 17.29
N ALA A 24 7.34 -8.95 16.26
CA ALA A 24 6.65 -10.25 16.35
C ALA A 24 7.60 -11.48 16.35
N GLY A 25 8.92 -11.26 16.34
CA GLY A 25 9.94 -12.32 16.45
C GLY A 25 10.41 -12.92 15.13
N HIS A 26 10.06 -12.32 13.99
CA HIS A 26 10.55 -12.76 12.68
C HIS A 26 12.02 -12.37 12.48
N ARG A 27 12.74 -13.17 11.69
CA ARG A 27 13.92 -12.67 10.98
C ARG A 27 13.40 -11.92 9.75
N VAL A 28 13.75 -10.65 9.61
CA VAL A 28 13.29 -9.82 8.49
C VAL A 28 14.47 -9.42 7.64
N VAL A 29 14.41 -9.76 6.36
CA VAL A 29 15.38 -9.34 5.34
C VAL A 29 14.70 -8.33 4.42
N GLY A 30 15.26 -7.12 4.33
CA GLY A 30 14.76 -6.03 3.50
C GLY A 30 15.64 -5.81 2.29
N VAL A 31 15.08 -5.89 1.09
CA VAL A 31 15.80 -5.68 -0.16
C VAL A 31 15.56 -4.27 -0.68
N ARG A 32 16.65 -3.56 -0.99
CA ARG A 32 16.66 -2.23 -1.61
C ARG A 32 17.77 -2.17 -2.66
N ARG A 33 17.74 -1.14 -3.51
CA ARG A 33 18.90 -0.81 -4.36
C ARG A 33 20.10 -0.32 -3.53
N ASP A 34 19.81 0.36 -2.43
CA ASP A 34 20.81 0.81 -1.45
C ASP A 34 20.39 0.37 -0.04
N ALA A 35 21.01 -0.69 0.48
CA ALA A 35 20.71 -1.22 1.81
C ALA A 35 21.16 -0.31 2.96
N ARG A 36 22.02 0.70 2.70
CA ARG A 36 22.45 1.64 3.75
C ARG A 36 21.29 2.42 4.35
N GLU A 37 20.22 2.60 3.60
CA GLU A 37 18.97 3.20 4.09
C GLU A 37 18.25 2.36 5.16
N LEU A 38 18.68 1.12 5.40
CA LEU A 38 18.18 0.25 6.46
C LEU A 38 19.16 0.11 7.64
N ALA A 39 20.35 0.72 7.58
CA ALA A 39 21.41 0.53 8.57
C ALA A 39 20.97 0.88 10.01
N ASP A 40 20.12 1.90 10.16
CA ASP A 40 19.59 2.35 11.47
C ASP A 40 18.29 1.63 11.86
N THR A 41 18.00 0.48 11.25
CA THR A 41 16.80 -0.31 11.51
C THR A 41 17.14 -1.70 12.03
N VAL A 42 16.13 -2.40 12.56
CA VAL A 42 16.24 -3.81 12.98
C VAL A 42 16.19 -4.81 11.82
N ILE A 43 16.12 -4.32 10.58
CA ILE A 43 15.92 -5.12 9.37
C ILE A 43 17.29 -5.46 8.78
N GLU A 44 17.49 -6.73 8.42
CA GLU A 44 18.69 -7.18 7.71
C GLU A 44 18.64 -6.66 6.27
N GLY A 45 19.44 -5.63 5.96
CA GLY A 45 19.43 -4.99 4.64
C GLY A 45 20.26 -5.74 3.61
N VAL A 46 19.68 -5.96 2.42
CA VAL A 46 20.37 -6.53 1.24
C VAL A 46 20.26 -5.56 0.06
N SER A 47 21.40 -5.28 -0.58
CA SER A 47 21.44 -4.47 -1.80
C SER A 47 21.27 -5.38 -3.01
N ALA A 48 20.18 -5.24 -3.75
CA ALA A 48 19.95 -5.97 -4.99
C ALA A 48 19.09 -5.15 -5.96
N ASP A 49 19.38 -5.27 -7.25
CA ASP A 49 18.46 -4.91 -8.32
C ASP A 49 17.64 -6.16 -8.67
N LEU A 50 16.32 -6.06 -8.59
CA LEU A 50 15.44 -7.19 -8.89
C LEU A 50 15.34 -7.48 -10.39
N GLY A 51 15.83 -6.57 -11.25
CA GLY A 51 16.02 -6.82 -12.68
C GLY A 51 17.29 -7.60 -13.01
N ASP A 52 18.20 -7.79 -12.04
CA ASP A 52 19.41 -8.58 -12.20
C ASP A 52 19.18 -10.01 -11.67
N ALA A 53 19.27 -10.98 -12.57
CA ALA A 53 19.02 -12.39 -12.26
C ALA A 53 20.04 -12.96 -11.25
N GLU A 54 21.31 -12.55 -11.30
CA GLU A 54 22.32 -13.03 -10.35
C GLU A 54 22.08 -12.46 -8.95
N ALA A 55 21.73 -11.17 -8.87
CA ALA A 55 21.39 -10.52 -7.61
C ALA A 55 20.11 -11.12 -6.98
N LEU A 56 19.11 -11.43 -7.82
CA LEU A 56 17.87 -12.08 -7.40
C LEU A 56 18.13 -13.51 -6.89
N ALA A 57 18.96 -14.30 -7.59
CA ALA A 57 19.34 -15.64 -7.16
C ALA A 57 20.13 -15.66 -5.84
N ALA A 58 20.90 -14.60 -5.57
CA ALA A 58 21.66 -14.46 -4.32
C ALA A 58 20.79 -14.12 -3.09
N LEU A 59 19.50 -13.79 -3.27
CA LEU A 59 18.60 -13.51 -2.14
C LEU A 59 18.39 -14.76 -1.27
N PRO A 60 18.29 -14.62 0.07
CA PRO A 60 18.11 -15.76 0.96
C PRO A 60 16.72 -16.39 0.81
N ASP A 61 16.62 -17.67 1.16
CA ASP A 61 15.33 -18.34 1.31
C ASP A 61 14.50 -17.69 2.43
N ALA A 62 13.18 -17.72 2.27
CA ALA A 62 12.25 -17.15 3.24
C ALA A 62 10.96 -17.96 3.31
N ASP A 63 10.34 -17.99 4.49
CA ASP A 63 9.01 -18.58 4.68
C ASP A 63 7.94 -17.73 4.00
N ILE A 64 8.11 -16.40 3.99
CA ILE A 64 7.17 -15.44 3.42
C ILE A 64 7.92 -14.42 2.57
N LEU A 65 7.37 -14.12 1.40
CA LEU A 65 7.84 -13.04 0.53
C LEU A 65 6.78 -11.95 0.48
N VAL A 66 7.20 -10.69 0.65
CA VAL A 66 6.33 -9.52 0.49
C VAL A 66 6.92 -8.61 -0.58
N TYR A 67 6.25 -8.53 -1.72
CA TYR A 67 6.61 -7.67 -2.84
C TYR A 67 5.92 -6.31 -2.72
N VAL A 68 6.67 -5.30 -2.29
CA VAL A 68 6.23 -3.91 -2.05
C VAL A 68 7.01 -2.92 -2.92
N VAL A 69 7.57 -3.41 -4.02
CA VAL A 69 8.32 -2.58 -4.98
C VAL A 69 7.36 -1.59 -5.65
N SER A 70 7.82 -0.36 -5.81
CA SER A 70 7.11 0.67 -6.57
C SER A 70 8.00 1.19 -7.69
N ALA A 71 7.40 1.49 -8.84
CA ALA A 71 8.07 2.21 -9.92
C ALA A 71 8.62 3.56 -9.41
N ASP A 72 9.82 3.93 -9.87
CA ASP A 72 10.49 5.19 -9.50
C ASP A 72 9.91 6.41 -10.23
N ARG A 73 9.28 6.18 -11.40
CA ARG A 73 8.66 7.21 -12.23
C ARG A 73 7.29 6.75 -12.74
N PHE A 74 6.45 7.74 -13.06
CA PHE A 74 5.15 7.51 -13.71
C PHE A 74 5.34 7.39 -15.23
N GLU A 75 6.08 6.36 -15.64
CA GLU A 75 6.43 6.03 -17.02
C GLU A 75 6.11 4.56 -17.30
N GLU A 76 5.72 4.21 -18.52
CA GLU A 76 5.22 2.87 -18.84
C GLU A 76 6.31 1.81 -18.65
N GLU A 77 7.52 2.10 -19.09
CA GLU A 77 8.69 1.24 -18.99
C GLU A 77 9.07 0.98 -17.52
N ALA A 78 9.07 2.04 -16.69
CA ALA A 78 9.35 1.92 -15.26
C ALA A 78 8.27 1.11 -14.53
N TYR A 79 6.99 1.27 -14.89
CA TYR A 79 5.91 0.45 -14.36
C TYR A 79 6.02 -1.00 -14.80
N ARG A 80 6.35 -1.25 -16.07
CA ARG A 80 6.50 -2.60 -16.61
C ARG A 80 7.62 -3.35 -15.91
N ALA A 81 8.78 -2.71 -15.77
CA ALA A 81 9.94 -3.26 -15.06
C ALA A 81 9.61 -3.55 -13.58
N ALA A 82 8.96 -2.61 -12.87
CA ALA A 82 8.72 -2.73 -11.44
C ALA A 82 7.56 -3.68 -11.07
N TYR A 83 6.55 -3.83 -11.93
CA TYR A 83 5.35 -4.63 -11.60
C TYR A 83 5.35 -5.98 -12.34
N PRO A 84 4.88 -6.11 -13.59
CA PRO A 84 4.76 -7.42 -14.22
C PRO A 84 6.12 -8.10 -14.41
N ASP A 85 7.15 -7.41 -14.89
CA ASP A 85 8.44 -8.07 -15.20
C ASP A 85 9.19 -8.44 -13.92
N GLY A 86 9.32 -7.50 -12.98
CA GLY A 86 9.97 -7.74 -11.69
C GLY A 86 9.28 -8.81 -10.85
N LEU A 87 7.94 -8.80 -10.78
CA LEU A 87 7.21 -9.83 -10.05
C LEU A 87 7.35 -11.20 -10.72
N LYS A 88 7.25 -11.28 -12.06
CA LYS A 88 7.44 -12.55 -12.79
C LYS A 88 8.85 -13.10 -12.60
N ALA A 89 9.88 -12.25 -12.58
CA ALA A 89 11.26 -12.67 -12.31
C ALA A 89 11.39 -13.28 -10.91
N VAL A 90 10.85 -12.60 -9.89
CA VAL A 90 10.81 -13.11 -8.51
C VAL A 90 10.05 -14.43 -8.42
N LEU A 91 8.88 -14.52 -9.05
CA LEU A 91 8.08 -15.74 -9.05
C LEU A 91 8.83 -16.92 -9.68
N ALA A 92 9.47 -16.69 -10.83
CA ALA A 92 10.25 -17.72 -11.52
C ALA A 92 11.44 -18.19 -10.66
N GLU A 93 12.21 -17.27 -10.09
CA GLU A 93 13.34 -17.60 -9.20
C GLU A 93 12.89 -18.45 -8.00
N PHE A 94 11.90 -17.98 -7.25
CA PHE A 94 11.51 -18.62 -5.99
C PHE A 94 10.73 -19.93 -6.18
N ALA A 95 10.20 -20.18 -7.39
CA ALA A 95 9.51 -21.43 -7.72
C ALA A 95 10.46 -22.62 -7.91
N GLU A 96 11.70 -22.34 -8.32
CA GLU A 96 12.72 -23.37 -8.57
C GLU A 96 13.54 -23.70 -7.31
N ARG A 97 13.30 -22.98 -6.20
CA ARG A 97 13.99 -23.22 -4.94
C ARG A 97 13.52 -24.51 -4.27
N ALA A 98 14.47 -25.23 -3.70
CA ALA A 98 14.19 -26.42 -2.90
C ALA A 98 13.25 -26.10 -1.71
N GLN A 99 13.36 -24.89 -1.16
CA GLN A 99 12.46 -24.36 -0.15
C GLN A 99 11.74 -23.11 -0.67
N ALA A 100 10.69 -23.35 -1.46
CA ALA A 100 9.82 -22.27 -1.92
C ALA A 100 9.11 -21.56 -0.74
N PRO A 101 8.79 -20.25 -0.89
CA PRO A 101 8.02 -19.53 0.11
C PRO A 101 6.67 -20.19 0.38
N ARG A 102 6.24 -20.19 1.64
CA ARG A 102 4.90 -20.67 2.04
C ARG A 102 3.80 -19.79 1.49
N HIS A 103 4.06 -18.49 1.35
CA HIS A 103 3.12 -17.53 0.80
C HIS A 103 3.83 -16.29 0.26
N ILE A 104 3.29 -15.72 -0.82
CA ILE A 104 3.77 -14.50 -1.45
C ILE A 104 2.69 -13.43 -1.38
N PHE A 105 3.04 -12.24 -0.91
CA PHE A 105 2.15 -11.08 -0.91
C PHE A 105 2.59 -10.08 -1.96
N PHE A 106 1.68 -9.68 -2.84
CA PHE A 106 1.92 -8.60 -3.81
C PHE A 106 1.10 -7.37 -3.45
N VAL A 107 1.78 -6.23 -3.24
CA VAL A 107 1.12 -4.95 -3.00
C VAL A 107 0.70 -4.33 -4.33
N SER A 108 -0.61 -4.36 -4.56
CA SER A 108 -1.27 -3.76 -5.70
C SER A 108 -1.97 -2.45 -5.33
N SER A 109 -2.74 -1.90 -6.26
CA SER A 109 -3.42 -0.63 -6.17
C SER A 109 -4.87 -0.75 -6.61
N THR A 110 -5.77 -0.08 -5.90
CA THR A 110 -7.17 0.12 -6.32
C THR A 110 -7.32 0.94 -7.61
N SER A 111 -6.24 1.39 -8.25
CA SER A 111 -6.27 1.99 -9.59
C SER A 111 -6.64 1.02 -10.71
N VAL A 112 -6.69 -0.29 -10.44
CA VAL A 112 -7.16 -1.31 -11.40
C VAL A 112 -8.67 -1.22 -11.67
N TYR A 113 -9.43 -0.63 -10.74
CA TYR A 113 -10.87 -0.40 -10.90
C TYR A 113 -11.13 0.80 -11.82
N ALA A 114 -12.05 0.63 -12.77
CA ALA A 114 -12.38 1.60 -13.81
C ALA A 114 -13.53 2.56 -13.44
N GLN A 115 -14.27 2.25 -12.38
CA GLN A 115 -15.45 2.95 -11.86
C GLN A 115 -15.15 4.42 -11.54
N GLN A 116 -16.07 5.31 -11.92
CA GLN A 116 -15.86 6.78 -11.94
C GLN A 116 -17.00 7.61 -11.37
N ASP A 117 -18.13 6.99 -11.00
CA ASP A 117 -19.39 7.64 -10.66
C ASP A 117 -19.79 7.43 -9.18
N GLY A 118 -18.87 6.93 -8.34
CA GLY A 118 -19.10 6.69 -6.92
C GLY A 118 -19.66 5.31 -6.60
N GLU A 119 -19.54 4.37 -7.53
CA GLU A 119 -19.91 2.96 -7.34
C GLU A 119 -19.13 2.35 -6.17
N VAL A 120 -19.77 1.43 -5.45
CA VAL A 120 -19.06 0.59 -4.49
C VAL A 120 -18.29 -0.47 -5.26
N VAL A 121 -17.04 -0.72 -4.89
CA VAL A 121 -16.20 -1.78 -5.46
C VAL A 121 -15.62 -2.65 -4.36
N ASP A 122 -15.59 -3.94 -4.62
CA ASP A 122 -15.00 -5.00 -3.82
C ASP A 122 -13.99 -5.81 -4.65
N GLU A 123 -13.48 -6.92 -4.13
CA GLU A 123 -12.52 -7.77 -4.83
C GLU A 123 -13.07 -8.45 -6.10
N GLU A 124 -14.39 -8.64 -6.19
CA GLU A 124 -15.07 -9.32 -7.31
C GLU A 124 -15.49 -8.35 -8.42
N SER A 125 -15.48 -7.05 -8.12
CA SER A 125 -15.82 -5.99 -9.05
C SER A 125 -14.92 -5.97 -10.29
N PRO A 126 -15.46 -5.66 -11.49
CA PRO A 126 -14.69 -5.63 -12.73
C PRO A 126 -13.46 -4.71 -12.67
N THR A 127 -12.34 -5.20 -13.20
CA THR A 127 -11.05 -4.50 -13.25
C THR A 127 -10.60 -4.25 -14.68
N GLU A 128 -11.17 -3.19 -15.28
CA GLU A 128 -10.96 -2.81 -16.68
C GLU A 128 -10.21 -1.46 -16.81
N PRO A 129 -8.96 -1.37 -16.32
CA PRO A 129 -8.25 -0.11 -16.26
C PRO A 129 -7.96 0.46 -17.65
N ARG A 130 -8.24 1.75 -17.83
CA ARG A 130 -8.01 2.44 -19.11
C ARG A 130 -6.55 2.85 -19.32
N GLY A 131 -5.85 3.24 -18.24
CA GLY A 131 -4.46 3.73 -18.28
C GLY A 131 -3.42 2.62 -18.18
N PHE A 132 -2.23 2.85 -18.74
CA PHE A 132 -1.11 1.90 -18.72
C PHE A 132 -0.79 1.40 -17.30
N SER A 133 -0.78 2.30 -16.31
CA SER A 133 -0.43 1.97 -14.93
C SER A 133 -1.37 0.94 -14.33
N GLY A 134 -2.68 1.06 -14.57
CA GLY A 134 -3.66 0.09 -14.10
C GLY A 134 -3.59 -1.23 -14.86
N LYS A 135 -3.33 -1.19 -16.18
CA LYS A 135 -3.17 -2.39 -17.01
C LYS A 135 -1.96 -3.23 -16.58
N LEU A 136 -0.81 -2.59 -16.39
CA LEU A 136 0.41 -3.27 -15.93
C LEU A 136 0.28 -3.79 -14.50
N MET A 137 -0.40 -3.03 -13.62
CA MET A 137 -0.73 -3.52 -12.28
C MET A 137 -1.60 -4.78 -12.34
N ARG A 138 -2.65 -4.77 -13.16
CA ARG A 138 -3.54 -5.93 -13.33
C ARG A 138 -2.81 -7.14 -13.95
N GLU A 139 -1.91 -6.90 -14.88
CA GLU A 139 -1.02 -7.93 -15.45
C GLU A 139 -0.15 -8.58 -14.35
N ALA A 140 0.43 -7.78 -13.45
CA ALA A 140 1.21 -8.29 -12.32
C ALA A 140 0.35 -9.07 -11.32
N GLU A 141 -0.86 -8.57 -11.00
CA GLU A 141 -1.80 -9.32 -10.15
C GLU A 141 -2.08 -10.70 -10.73
N GLN A 142 -2.39 -10.77 -12.03
CA GLN A 142 -2.72 -12.01 -12.70
C GLN A 142 -1.53 -12.98 -12.72
N ALA A 143 -0.31 -12.46 -12.88
CA ALA A 143 0.91 -13.25 -12.83
C ALA A 143 1.10 -13.97 -11.48
N LEU A 144 0.70 -13.37 -10.35
CA LEU A 144 0.72 -14.04 -9.04
C LEU A 144 -0.47 -14.99 -8.87
N ILE A 145 -1.68 -14.57 -9.23
CA ILE A 145 -2.92 -15.34 -9.04
C ILE A 145 -2.87 -16.66 -9.83
N GLU A 146 -2.37 -16.63 -11.06
CA GLU A 146 -2.23 -17.84 -11.90
C GLU A 146 -0.97 -18.66 -11.57
N HIS A 147 -0.13 -18.18 -10.65
CA HIS A 147 1.13 -18.84 -10.36
C HIS A 147 0.93 -20.10 -9.50
N ARG A 148 1.82 -21.08 -9.65
CA ARG A 148 1.83 -22.30 -8.82
C ARG A 148 2.24 -22.07 -7.36
N LEU A 149 2.77 -20.89 -7.05
CA LEU A 149 3.17 -20.55 -5.67
C LEU A 149 1.96 -19.94 -4.95
N PRO A 150 1.73 -20.29 -3.68
CA PRO A 150 0.64 -19.69 -2.91
C PRO A 150 0.85 -18.17 -2.79
N GLY A 151 -0.20 -17.40 -3.12
CA GLY A 151 -0.10 -15.95 -3.19
C GLY A 151 -1.38 -15.21 -2.85
N SER A 152 -1.22 -14.00 -2.32
CA SER A 152 -2.31 -13.05 -2.13
C SER A 152 -1.92 -11.66 -2.62
N VAL A 153 -2.77 -11.07 -3.44
CA VAL A 153 -2.71 -9.67 -3.85
C VAL A 153 -3.40 -8.81 -2.79
N VAL A 154 -2.80 -7.67 -2.44
CA VAL A 154 -3.41 -6.67 -1.56
C VAL A 154 -3.53 -5.35 -2.30
N ARG A 155 -4.75 -4.95 -2.68
CA ARG A 155 -5.04 -3.68 -3.34
C ARG A 155 -5.17 -2.57 -2.31
N PHE A 156 -4.13 -1.75 -2.15
CA PHE A 156 -4.22 -0.56 -1.31
C PHE A 156 -4.93 0.60 -2.02
N SER A 157 -5.72 1.36 -1.27
CA SER A 157 -6.25 2.65 -1.69
C SER A 157 -5.21 3.77 -1.53
N GLY A 158 -5.62 5.04 -1.58
CA GLY A 158 -4.70 6.18 -1.51
C GLY A 158 -3.90 6.23 -0.21
N ILE A 159 -2.61 5.87 -0.26
CA ILE A 159 -1.77 5.79 0.93
C ILE A 159 -1.40 7.19 1.42
N TYR A 160 -1.73 7.47 2.69
CA TYR A 160 -1.33 8.68 3.40
C TYR A 160 -0.67 8.32 4.73
N GLY A 161 -0.01 9.28 5.38
CA GLY A 161 0.74 9.05 6.61
C GLY A 161 1.86 10.07 6.80
N PRO A 162 2.71 9.89 7.82
CA PRO A 162 3.89 10.73 8.02
C PRO A 162 4.76 10.80 6.74
N GLY A 163 5.14 12.02 6.33
CA GLY A 163 5.89 12.26 5.09
C GLY A 163 5.05 12.28 3.81
N ARG A 164 3.75 11.98 3.88
CA ARG A 164 2.80 12.01 2.73
C ARG A 164 1.77 13.11 2.92
N ASP A 165 2.23 14.35 2.88
CA ASP A 165 1.49 15.55 3.29
C ASP A 165 0.81 16.31 2.14
N ARG A 166 0.76 15.75 0.92
CA ARG A 166 0.22 16.44 -0.28
C ARG A 166 -1.15 17.08 -0.06
N LEU A 167 -2.10 16.35 0.53
CA LEU A 167 -3.44 16.87 0.77
C LEU A 167 -3.45 17.94 1.87
N ILE A 168 -2.63 17.76 2.91
CA ILE A 168 -2.45 18.73 3.99
C ILE A 168 -1.89 20.04 3.43
N ARG A 169 -0.84 19.99 2.61
CA ARG A 169 -0.26 21.18 1.95
C ARG A 169 -1.26 21.89 1.06
N GLN A 170 -1.97 21.13 0.22
CA GLN A 170 -2.99 21.68 -0.68
C GLN A 170 -4.09 22.42 0.10
N VAL A 171 -4.58 21.84 1.20
CA VAL A 171 -5.56 22.50 2.07
C VAL A 171 -4.95 23.69 2.80
N GLY A 172 -3.70 23.60 3.26
CA GLY A 172 -2.98 24.68 3.92
C GLY A 172 -2.78 25.93 3.04
N GLU A 173 -2.74 25.74 1.72
CA GLU A 173 -2.73 26.80 0.72
C GLU A 173 -4.13 27.37 0.40
N GLY A 174 -5.18 26.97 1.15
CA GLY A 174 -6.56 27.43 0.95
C GLY A 174 -7.27 26.79 -0.25
N ARG A 175 -6.69 25.75 -0.85
CA ARG A 175 -7.24 25.09 -2.04
C ARG A 175 -8.07 23.88 -1.64
N ILE A 176 -9.40 23.94 -1.84
CA ILE A 176 -10.36 22.89 -1.44
C ILE A 176 -11.11 22.35 -2.67
N ALA A 177 -11.48 21.07 -2.66
CA ALA A 177 -12.26 20.46 -3.72
C ALA A 177 -13.69 21.02 -3.80
N ALA A 178 -14.24 21.13 -5.02
CA ALA A 178 -15.66 21.40 -5.23
C ALA A 178 -16.55 20.31 -4.60
N ALA A 179 -17.69 20.72 -4.02
CA ALA A 179 -18.68 19.79 -3.49
C ALA A 179 -19.49 19.10 -4.60
N THR A 180 -19.69 19.78 -5.74
CA THR A 180 -20.47 19.29 -6.88
C THR A 180 -19.62 19.31 -8.17
N PRO A 181 -19.58 18.21 -8.94
CA PRO A 181 -20.14 16.90 -8.62
C PRO A 181 -19.39 16.23 -7.45
N THR A 182 -20.11 15.44 -6.65
CA THR A 182 -19.52 14.70 -5.53
C THR A 182 -18.50 13.69 -6.07
N MET A 183 -17.26 13.79 -5.61
CA MET A 183 -16.20 12.82 -5.92
C MET A 183 -15.76 12.09 -4.66
N TYR A 184 -15.88 10.77 -4.66
CA TYR A 184 -15.39 9.92 -3.59
C TYR A 184 -13.90 9.68 -3.72
N SER A 185 -13.23 9.64 -2.57
CA SER A 185 -11.84 9.24 -2.45
C SER A 185 -11.70 8.20 -1.36
N ASN A 186 -10.79 7.26 -1.60
CA ASN A 186 -10.47 6.14 -0.72
C ASN A 186 -9.04 6.32 -0.25
N ARG A 187 -8.76 5.98 1.00
CA ARG A 187 -7.43 6.14 1.57
C ARG A 187 -7.14 5.07 2.60
N ILE A 188 -5.88 4.85 2.88
CA ILE A 188 -5.42 3.96 3.93
C ILE A 188 -4.18 4.57 4.56
N HIS A 189 -4.11 4.53 5.89
CA HIS A 189 -2.94 5.03 6.59
C HIS A 189 -1.77 4.08 6.37
N ARG A 190 -0.55 4.60 6.18
CA ARG A 190 0.67 3.81 5.96
C ARG A 190 0.84 2.72 7.01
N ASP A 191 0.61 3.05 8.27
CA ASP A 191 0.76 2.08 9.37
C ASP A 191 -0.31 0.98 9.30
N ASP A 192 -1.48 1.24 8.73
CA ASP A 192 -2.46 0.18 8.44
C ASP A 192 -2.07 -0.64 7.21
N CYS A 193 -1.38 -0.08 6.21
CA CYS A 193 -0.79 -0.90 5.14
C CYS A 193 0.17 -1.96 5.71
N ALA A 194 1.05 -1.55 6.62
CA ALA A 194 1.95 -2.47 7.31
C ALA A 194 1.18 -3.46 8.20
N GLY A 195 0.20 -2.97 8.97
CA GLY A 195 -0.62 -3.82 9.83
C GLY A 195 -1.42 -4.88 9.06
N VAL A 196 -2.00 -4.53 7.90
CA VAL A 196 -2.70 -5.47 7.02
C VAL A 196 -1.75 -6.57 6.55
N LEU A 197 -0.56 -6.20 6.07
CA LEU A 197 0.43 -7.17 5.60
C LEU A 197 0.90 -8.07 6.74
N ALA A 198 1.20 -7.51 7.92
CA ALA A 198 1.60 -8.29 9.10
C ALA A 198 0.52 -9.28 9.52
N HIS A 199 -0.75 -8.85 9.55
CA HIS A 199 -1.90 -9.71 9.85
C HIS A 199 -2.02 -10.88 8.87
N LEU A 200 -1.92 -10.62 7.57
CA LEU A 200 -2.01 -11.68 6.56
C LEU A 200 -0.79 -12.63 6.61
N VAL A 201 0.40 -12.09 6.86
CA VAL A 201 1.63 -12.85 7.07
C VAL A 201 1.47 -13.83 8.23
N ASP A 202 0.92 -13.37 9.36
CA ASP A 202 0.70 -14.22 10.54
C ASP A 202 -0.27 -15.36 10.26
N ARG A 203 -1.39 -15.06 9.57
CA ARG A 203 -2.38 -16.07 9.18
C ARG A 203 -1.81 -17.12 8.21
N ALA A 204 -1.06 -16.70 7.19
CA ALA A 204 -0.37 -17.62 6.29
C ALA A 204 0.60 -18.55 7.06
N LEU A 205 1.35 -17.99 8.02
CA LEU A 205 2.29 -18.75 8.84
C LEU A 205 1.60 -19.69 9.83
N ALA A 206 0.40 -19.35 10.29
CA ALA A 206 -0.49 -20.21 11.07
C ALA A 206 -1.09 -21.38 10.24
N GLY A 207 -0.89 -21.37 8.91
CA GLY A 207 -1.39 -22.41 8.01
C GLY A 207 -2.85 -22.21 7.61
N GLU A 208 -3.38 -21.00 7.76
CA GLU A 208 -4.73 -20.66 7.33
C GLU A 208 -4.77 -20.43 5.82
N THR A 209 -5.85 -20.89 5.18
CA THR A 209 -6.10 -20.58 3.77
C THR A 209 -6.49 -19.12 3.62
N LEU A 210 -5.71 -18.37 2.85
CA LEU A 210 -5.99 -16.98 2.50
C LEU A 210 -6.73 -16.88 1.17
N HIS A 211 -7.46 -15.78 0.99
CA HIS A 211 -7.97 -15.41 -0.33
C HIS A 211 -6.82 -14.95 -1.23
N GLU A 212 -6.96 -15.16 -2.54
CA GLU A 212 -5.99 -14.70 -3.55
C GLU A 212 -5.94 -13.17 -3.65
N LEU A 213 -6.97 -12.47 -3.16
CA LEU A 213 -7.10 -11.02 -3.27
C LEU A 213 -7.83 -10.43 -2.06
N TYR A 214 -7.26 -9.32 -1.55
CA TYR A 214 -7.85 -8.45 -0.54
C TYR A 214 -7.85 -6.98 -1.02
N LEU A 215 -8.95 -6.28 -0.80
CA LEU A 215 -9.04 -4.83 -0.92
C LEU A 215 -8.78 -4.21 0.45
N ALA A 216 -7.79 -3.32 0.52
CA ALA A 216 -7.40 -2.64 1.75
C ALA A 216 -7.55 -1.12 1.61
N SER A 217 -8.64 -0.61 2.18
CA SER A 217 -8.93 0.82 2.39
C SER A 217 -9.42 1.01 3.83
N ASP A 218 -9.30 2.23 4.37
CA ASP A 218 -10.00 2.59 5.61
C ASP A 218 -11.52 2.34 5.50
N CYS A 219 -12.22 2.31 6.63
CA CYS A 219 -13.63 1.95 6.70
C CYS A 219 -14.58 3.08 6.28
N GLU A 220 -14.06 4.24 5.84
CA GLU A 220 -14.88 5.40 5.46
C GLU A 220 -14.46 6.00 4.10
N PRO A 221 -14.89 5.37 2.99
CA PRO A 221 -14.92 6.03 1.68
C PRO A 221 -15.70 7.34 1.77
N ALA A 222 -15.02 8.46 1.53
CA ALA A 222 -15.57 9.78 1.79
C ALA A 222 -15.42 10.72 0.59
N PRO A 223 -16.39 11.62 0.36
CA PRO A 223 -16.23 12.71 -0.60
C PRO A 223 -14.96 13.51 -0.32
N ILE A 224 -14.15 13.78 -1.35
CA ILE A 224 -12.87 14.48 -1.18
C ILE A 224 -13.06 15.89 -0.62
N HIS A 225 -14.17 16.56 -0.97
CA HIS A 225 -14.49 17.89 -0.44
C HIS A 225 -14.73 17.86 1.08
N GLU A 226 -15.36 16.80 1.62
CA GLU A 226 -15.59 16.66 3.06
C GLU A 226 -14.26 16.46 3.80
N VAL A 227 -13.38 15.62 3.26
CA VAL A 227 -12.06 15.37 3.85
C VAL A 227 -11.21 16.63 3.87
N MET A 228 -11.20 17.38 2.76
CA MET A 228 -10.47 18.66 2.67
C MET A 228 -11.08 19.73 3.57
N THR A 229 -12.40 19.80 3.68
CA THR A 229 -13.10 20.72 4.59
C THR A 229 -12.77 20.39 6.05
N TRP A 230 -12.76 19.11 6.41
CA TRP A 230 -12.37 18.68 7.76
C TRP A 230 -10.92 19.05 8.06
N LEU A 231 -9.99 18.81 7.12
CA LEU A 231 -8.58 19.23 7.26
C LEU A 231 -8.46 20.75 7.42
N ALA A 232 -9.20 21.53 6.65
CA ALA A 232 -9.17 23.00 6.71
C ALA A 232 -9.59 23.50 8.10
N ARG A 233 -10.60 22.86 8.69
CA ARG A 233 -11.02 23.13 10.08
C ARG A 233 -9.92 22.81 11.09
N GLN A 234 -9.23 21.68 10.93
CA GLN A 234 -8.11 21.33 11.83
C GLN A 234 -6.96 22.34 11.71
N LEU A 235 -6.64 22.76 10.49
CA LEU A 235 -5.56 23.71 10.19
C LEU A 235 -5.93 25.17 10.46
N LYS A 236 -7.20 25.47 10.75
CA LYS A 236 -7.75 26.84 10.88
C LYS A 236 -7.49 27.70 9.64
N VAL A 237 -7.64 27.09 8.46
CA VAL A 237 -7.46 27.75 7.15
C VAL A 237 -8.82 27.98 6.50
N GLU A 238 -9.04 29.19 5.96
CA GLU A 238 -10.20 29.50 5.14
C GLU A 238 -9.97 29.11 3.67
N SER A 239 -11.04 28.71 2.99
CA SER A 239 -10.99 28.37 1.57
C SER A 239 -10.83 29.64 0.72
N SER A 240 -9.77 29.70 -0.08
CA SER A 240 -9.54 30.79 -1.05
C SER A 240 -9.76 30.35 -2.50
N GLU A 241 -9.62 29.05 -2.80
CA GLU A 241 -9.74 28.51 -4.15
C GLU A 241 -10.50 27.19 -4.17
N THR A 242 -11.44 27.06 -5.12
CA THR A 242 -12.17 25.81 -5.36
C THR A 242 -11.58 25.04 -6.54
N ILE A 243 -11.05 23.85 -6.27
CA ILE A 243 -10.51 22.94 -7.28
C ILE A 243 -11.61 22.03 -7.81
N GLN A 244 -11.88 22.11 -9.11
CA GLN A 244 -12.91 21.31 -9.80
C GLN A 244 -12.48 19.86 -10.07
N SER A 245 -11.18 19.57 -10.16
CA SER A 245 -10.66 18.22 -10.41
C SER A 245 -9.44 17.90 -9.51
N PRO A 246 -9.66 17.76 -8.19
CA PRO A 246 -8.59 17.51 -7.21
C PRO A 246 -7.97 16.11 -7.36
N LEU A 247 -8.70 15.17 -7.98
CA LEU A 247 -8.24 13.82 -8.28
C LEU A 247 -7.77 13.78 -9.74
N ARG A 248 -6.51 13.38 -9.97
CA ARG A 248 -6.01 13.12 -11.32
C ARG A 248 -6.87 12.01 -11.94
N ARG A 249 -7.65 12.34 -12.97
CA ARG A 249 -8.50 11.44 -13.78
C ARG A 249 -9.58 10.68 -12.98
N ARG A 250 -10.76 11.30 -12.83
CA ARG A 250 -12.11 10.69 -12.64
C ARG A 250 -12.13 9.23 -12.14
N ALA A 251 -11.60 8.94 -10.95
CA ALA A 251 -11.74 7.62 -10.32
C ALA A 251 -12.51 7.79 -9.01
N SER A 252 -13.77 8.22 -9.12
CA SER A 252 -14.69 8.28 -7.99
C SER A 252 -15.34 6.92 -7.83
N LYS A 253 -15.01 6.24 -6.73
CA LYS A 253 -15.56 4.94 -6.32
C LYS A 253 -15.46 4.82 -4.81
N ARG A 254 -16.13 3.85 -4.21
CA ARG A 254 -16.10 3.57 -2.77
C ARG A 254 -15.60 2.16 -2.54
N CYS A 255 -14.47 2.04 -1.88
CA CYS A 255 -13.85 0.77 -1.59
C CYS A 255 -14.57 0.06 -0.43
N ASP A 256 -15.05 -1.15 -0.68
CA ASP A 256 -15.57 -2.06 0.35
C ASP A 256 -14.42 -2.95 0.86
N ASN A 257 -14.15 -2.90 2.16
CA ASN A 257 -13.08 -3.65 2.81
C ASN A 257 -13.62 -4.84 3.63
N THR A 258 -14.88 -5.24 3.42
CA THR A 258 -15.57 -6.27 4.23
C THR A 258 -14.76 -7.56 4.32
N ARG A 259 -14.21 -8.09 3.21
CA ARG A 259 -13.39 -9.31 3.22
C ARG A 259 -12.17 -9.20 4.14
N LEU A 260 -11.53 -8.04 4.20
CA LEU A 260 -10.40 -7.80 5.10
C LEU A 260 -10.86 -7.73 6.56
N LEU A 261 -12.00 -7.11 6.85
CA LEU A 261 -12.58 -7.06 8.20
C LEU A 261 -13.01 -8.46 8.68
N GLU A 262 -13.62 -9.26 7.80
CA GLU A 262 -13.98 -10.66 8.05
C GLU A 262 -12.75 -11.55 8.26
N SER A 263 -11.59 -11.13 7.74
CA SER A 263 -10.32 -11.74 8.10
C SER A 263 -9.88 -11.43 9.56
N GLY A 264 -10.66 -10.66 10.32
CA GLY A 264 -10.35 -10.30 11.70
C GLY A 264 -9.35 -9.15 11.84
N TYR A 265 -8.95 -8.52 10.73
CA TYR A 265 -8.10 -7.33 10.79
C TYR A 265 -8.83 -6.16 11.46
N ARG A 266 -8.12 -5.40 12.28
CA ARG A 266 -8.64 -4.19 12.95
C ARG A 266 -7.77 -3.00 12.59
N PHE A 267 -8.38 -2.03 11.90
CA PHE A 267 -7.71 -0.78 11.54
C PHE A 267 -7.32 0.02 12.79
N ARG A 268 -6.08 0.52 12.80
CA ARG A 268 -5.61 1.52 13.76
C ARG A 268 -6.24 2.88 13.47
N TYR A 269 -6.43 3.18 12.19
CA TYR A 269 -7.07 4.40 11.70
C TYR A 269 -8.28 4.04 10.84
N PRO A 270 -9.45 3.74 11.45
CA PRO A 270 -10.63 3.27 10.73
C PRO A 270 -11.26 4.34 9.83
N SER A 271 -10.97 5.63 10.06
CA SER A 271 -11.35 6.71 9.16
C SER A 271 -10.20 7.70 8.92
N TYR A 272 -10.43 8.61 7.97
CA TYR A 272 -9.52 9.71 7.70
C TYR A 272 -9.34 10.65 8.91
N ARG A 273 -10.29 10.71 9.84
CA ARG A 273 -10.24 11.65 10.96
C ARG A 273 -9.15 11.23 11.95
N GLU A 274 -9.13 9.97 12.38
CA GLU A 274 -8.11 9.47 13.32
C GLU A 274 -6.72 9.53 12.68
N GLY A 275 -6.59 9.07 11.42
CA GLY A 275 -5.28 9.05 10.79
C GLY A 275 -4.75 10.43 10.45
N TYR A 276 -5.56 11.35 9.89
CA TYR A 276 -5.05 12.71 9.67
C TYR A 276 -4.81 13.45 10.98
N ALA A 277 -5.58 13.21 12.03
CA ALA A 277 -5.26 13.78 13.35
C ALA A 277 -3.87 13.32 13.83
N GLN A 278 -3.52 12.05 13.63
CA GLN A 278 -2.18 11.55 13.92
C GLN A 278 -1.12 12.21 13.03
N VAL A 279 -1.33 12.29 11.73
CA VAL A 279 -0.35 12.87 10.79
C VAL A 279 -0.13 14.36 11.07
N LEU A 280 -1.19 15.10 11.36
CA LEU A 280 -1.12 16.52 11.69
C LEU A 280 -0.30 16.77 12.97
N ARG A 281 -0.48 15.94 14.00
CA ARG A 281 0.32 16.01 15.24
C ARG A 281 1.78 15.63 14.98
N ALA A 282 2.01 14.47 14.34
CA ALA A 282 3.36 13.97 14.07
C ALA A 282 4.15 14.91 13.12
N GLY A 283 3.46 15.61 12.22
CA GLY A 283 4.05 16.59 11.32
C GLY A 283 4.18 18.00 11.88
N GLY A 284 3.78 18.25 13.14
CA GLY A 284 3.88 19.57 13.77
C GLY A 284 2.92 20.62 13.23
N TYR A 285 1.83 20.20 12.56
CA TYR A 285 0.80 21.12 12.05
C TYR A 285 -0.20 21.55 13.13
N LEU A 286 -0.29 20.78 14.22
CA LEU A 286 -1.13 21.10 15.38
C LEU A 286 -0.23 21.37 16.60
N PRO A 287 -0.61 22.30 17.48
CA PRO A 287 0.11 22.53 18.73
C PRO A 287 0.10 21.30 19.63
N ASP A 288 1.16 21.12 20.40
CA ASP A 288 1.31 20.03 21.36
C ASP A 288 0.22 20.15 22.45
N PRO A 289 -0.58 19.09 22.73
CA PRO A 289 -1.61 19.14 23.76
C PRO A 289 -1.09 19.51 25.17
N ALA A 290 0.22 19.45 25.42
CA ALA A 290 0.84 19.86 26.69
C ALA A 290 0.94 21.40 26.90
N MET A 291 0.45 22.22 25.97
CA MET A 291 0.55 23.70 26.00
C MET A 291 -0.82 24.41 26.05
N GLY A 292 -1.89 23.74 26.50
CA GLY A 292 -3.25 24.29 26.58
C GLY A 292 -3.92 24.09 27.92
#